data_AF-A0A9D2I122-F1
#
_entry.id   AF-A0A9D2I122-F1
#
_cell.length_a   1.000
_cell.length_b   1.000
_cell.length_c   1.000
_cell.angle_alpha   90.00
_cell.angle_beta   90.00
_cell.angle_gamma   90.00
#
_symmetry.space_group_name_H-M   'P 1'
#
loop_
_entity.id
_entity.type
_entity.pdbx_description
1 polymer ?
#
loop_
_entity_poly.entity_id
_entity_poly.type
_entity_poly.pdbx_seq_one_letter_code
_entity_poly.pdbx_strand_id
1 'polypeptide(L)'
;IRDDLNIRYKTRIFKIKRSFFNNKIKDFEFGDELIISQAKSTKQAQKAVQKQIDEANTFWLTALREAITDSFWNEDGYNYDLRVDNEYGLPSGYYSFDRPIDQNPTKAIYMGAGKLLIANSKDPNGEWIWETALDGDGIMADKIVGYNSEFVLSNWNMNDSNVYIDGDGVKTTGANGDIGIMNNRGEFRSQSASDSNLYALMGGGRFQAWGDRGSAFQLGADLKNNTVYDFDGGLGISYNNIFSIGRYDDWSANSSLDGRGGSLIPYLSIMYDGNFNAQNDRGQGEPNGYIRIHKPVTIEKSIYMGGNNITQPYEISFYHGGRIYALSSTSDLRIQSANNISLRTGGDVEKMRIDSSRVYFYQDINMQGNGILEQSDERLKGNFVDATTRDSLGKFKRLNFTYFEWLNESKKRPQGTQFGVKAQEVMEIAPEWVKLDADGYYTINVSKMQMESFKAIQQLENKNEKLQNEVAELTNELSELKELLKEKGVI
;
A
#
# COMPACT_ATOMS: atom_id res chain seq x y z
N ILE A 1 64.21 -0.38 2.45
CA ILE A 1 65.30 0.61 2.57
C ILE A 1 66.60 -0.17 2.43
N ARG A 2 67.60 0.36 1.72
CA ARG A 2 68.95 -0.20 1.59
C ARG A 2 69.92 0.78 2.24
N ASP A 3 70.38 0.47 3.45
CA ASP A 3 71.24 1.37 4.23
C ASP A 3 72.69 1.42 3.71
N ASP A 4 73.06 0.48 2.83
CA ASP A 4 74.35 0.35 2.13
C ASP A 4 74.57 1.39 1.00
N LEU A 5 73.51 2.05 0.53
CA LEU A 5 73.57 3.00 -0.59
C LEU A 5 73.02 4.40 -0.24
N ASN A 6 72.65 4.62 1.02
CA ASN A 6 72.08 5.86 1.57
C ASN A 6 70.92 6.48 0.74
N ILE A 7 70.07 5.64 0.13
CA ILE A 7 68.89 6.07 -0.62
C ILE A 7 67.64 5.32 -0.10
N ARG A 8 66.59 6.08 0.25
CA ARG A 8 65.26 5.55 0.60
C ARG A 8 64.27 5.83 -0.54
N TYR A 9 63.82 4.79 -1.23
CA TYR A 9 62.76 4.91 -2.25
C TYR A 9 61.37 4.89 -1.61
N LYS A 10 60.49 5.80 -2.05
CA LYS A 10 59.08 5.91 -1.65
C LYS A 10 58.22 5.44 -2.83
N THR A 11 57.87 4.16 -2.86
CA THR A 11 56.94 3.60 -3.86
C THR A 11 55.56 3.43 -3.23
N ARG A 12 54.49 3.62 -4.02
CA ARG A 12 53.11 3.49 -3.55
C ARG A 12 52.74 2.03 -3.42
N ILE A 13 52.51 1.60 -2.18
CA ILE A 13 51.86 0.33 -1.92
C ILE A 13 50.52 0.41 -2.65
N PHE A 14 50.32 -0.49 -3.59
CA PHE A 14 49.06 -0.67 -4.27
C PHE A 14 48.13 -1.60 -3.46
N LYS A 15 48.63 -2.40 -2.46
CA LYS A 15 47.79 -3.32 -1.64
C LYS A 15 48.37 -3.84 -0.28
N ILE A 16 47.58 -4.09 0.80
CA ILE A 16 47.97 -4.67 2.14
C ILE A 16 46.94 -5.72 2.69
N LYS A 17 47.34 -6.73 3.51
CA LYS A 17 46.51 -7.73 4.25
C LYS A 17 46.83 -7.89 5.76
N ARG A 18 45.84 -8.09 6.65
CA ARG A 18 45.99 -8.16 8.15
C ARG A 18 45.17 -9.27 8.84
N SER A 19 45.54 -9.68 10.07
CA SER A 19 44.87 -10.74 10.87
C SER A 19 43.89 -10.17 11.91
N PHE A 20 42.70 -10.78 12.06
CA PHE A 20 41.58 -10.20 12.82
C PHE A 20 41.62 -10.39 14.35
N PHE A 21 42.13 -11.50 14.88
CA PHE A 21 42.06 -11.77 16.33
C PHE A 21 43.09 -11.00 17.19
N ASN A 22 44.12 -10.39 16.58
CA ASN A 22 45.11 -9.58 17.29
C ASN A 22 45.60 -8.35 16.50
N ASN A 23 44.88 -7.98 15.44
CA ASN A 23 45.11 -6.82 14.58
C ASN A 23 46.56 -6.59 14.07
N LYS A 24 47.36 -7.65 13.91
CA LYS A 24 48.69 -7.55 13.28
C LYS A 24 48.63 -7.78 11.75
N ILE A 25 49.36 -6.95 11.00
CA ILE A 25 49.49 -7.04 9.53
C ILE A 25 50.16 -8.35 9.13
N LYS A 26 49.64 -8.99 8.08
CA LYS A 26 50.21 -10.19 7.48
C LYS A 26 51.03 -9.91 6.20
N ASP A 27 50.65 -9.00 5.26
CA ASP A 27 51.41 -8.79 3.97
C ASP A 27 51.09 -7.51 3.09
N PHE A 28 51.88 -7.10 2.05
CA PHE A 28 51.62 -5.97 1.04
C PHE A 28 52.45 -5.88 -0.32
N GLU A 29 51.98 -5.14 -1.38
CA GLU A 29 52.50 -5.01 -2.82
C GLU A 29 52.45 -3.58 -3.54
N PHE A 30 53.10 -3.30 -4.73
CA PHE A 30 53.31 -1.95 -5.41
C PHE A 30 53.19 -1.85 -7.01
N GLY A 31 52.71 -0.72 -7.66
CA GLY A 31 52.74 -0.40 -9.17
C GLY A 31 51.89 0.82 -9.78
N ASP A 32 52.06 1.27 -11.08
CA ASP A 32 51.36 2.39 -11.87
C ASP A 32 51.09 2.10 -13.41
N GLU A 33 50.05 2.67 -14.10
CA GLU A 33 49.53 2.29 -15.47
C GLU A 33 49.48 3.41 -16.59
N LEU A 34 49.55 3.03 -17.90
CA LEU A 34 49.60 3.88 -19.13
C LEU A 34 48.76 3.36 -20.36
N ILE A 35 47.67 4.07 -20.79
CA ILE A 35 47.11 4.25 -22.18
C ILE A 35 46.21 5.53 -22.20
N ILE A 36 46.18 6.34 -23.28
CA ILE A 36 45.40 7.61 -23.38
C ILE A 36 44.64 7.73 -24.73
N SER A 37 43.32 8.01 -24.68
CA SER A 37 42.37 7.92 -25.80
C SER A 37 41.88 9.28 -26.36
N GLN A 38 40.94 9.24 -27.35
CA GLN A 38 40.28 10.33 -28.09
C GLN A 38 39.98 11.62 -27.30
N ALA A 39 39.75 11.50 -26.00
CA ALA A 39 39.59 12.62 -25.08
C ALA A 39 40.79 13.61 -25.08
N LYS A 40 42.00 13.17 -25.45
CA LYS A 40 43.18 14.08 -25.54
C LYS A 40 43.13 15.03 -26.74
N SER A 41 42.43 14.68 -27.82
CA SER A 41 42.32 15.47 -29.05
C SER A 41 41.35 16.65 -28.89
N THR A 42 40.18 16.38 -28.31
CA THR A 42 39.14 17.39 -28.04
C THR A 42 39.62 18.48 -27.06
N LYS A 43 40.56 18.12 -26.19
CA LYS A 43 41.14 19.00 -25.18
C LYS A 43 42.07 20.08 -25.74
N GLN A 44 42.67 19.85 -26.92
CA GLN A 44 43.54 20.85 -27.55
C GLN A 44 42.74 21.92 -28.31
N ALA A 45 41.62 21.56 -28.93
CA ALA A 45 40.75 22.51 -29.63
C ALA A 45 40.07 23.51 -28.66
N GLN A 46 39.65 23.05 -27.48
CA GLN A 46 39.08 23.91 -26.43
C GLN A 46 40.07 24.95 -25.88
N LYS A 47 41.37 24.65 -25.93
CA LYS A 47 42.42 25.55 -25.44
C LYS A 47 42.61 26.80 -26.31
N ALA A 48 42.36 26.69 -27.62
CA ALA A 48 42.52 27.79 -28.56
C ALA A 48 41.36 28.80 -28.44
N VAL A 49 40.15 28.33 -28.15
CA VAL A 49 38.95 29.16 -27.98
C VAL A 49 38.99 29.93 -26.66
N GLN A 50 39.44 29.28 -25.58
CA GLN A 50 39.54 29.92 -24.27
C GLN A 50 40.50 31.13 -24.29
N LYS A 51 41.59 31.04 -25.06
CA LYS A 51 42.58 32.11 -25.17
C LYS A 51 42.00 33.40 -25.79
N GLN A 52 41.08 33.29 -26.75
CA GLN A 52 40.45 34.47 -27.36
C GLN A 52 39.45 35.18 -26.43
N ILE A 53 38.85 34.47 -25.48
CA ILE A 53 37.89 35.02 -24.51
C ILE A 53 38.62 35.78 -23.39
N ASP A 54 39.76 35.24 -22.94
CA ASP A 54 40.55 35.86 -21.87
C ASP A 54 41.14 37.22 -22.32
N GLU A 55 41.60 37.32 -23.57
CA GLU A 55 42.16 38.56 -24.13
C GLU A 55 41.13 39.70 -24.24
N ALA A 56 39.85 39.39 -24.46
CA ALA A 56 38.78 40.41 -24.55
C ALA A 56 38.31 40.93 -23.18
N ASN A 57 38.26 40.08 -22.16
CA ASN A 57 37.79 40.46 -20.82
C ASN A 57 38.78 41.37 -20.06
N THR A 58 40.09 41.24 -20.33
CA THR A 58 41.10 42.09 -19.69
C THR A 58 40.99 43.56 -20.14
N PHE A 59 40.54 43.82 -21.37
CA PHE A 59 40.46 45.19 -21.91
C PHE A 59 39.35 46.03 -21.26
N TRP A 60 38.17 45.45 -21.02
CA TRP A 60 37.01 46.19 -20.47
C TRP A 60 37.14 46.50 -18.97
N LEU A 61 37.77 45.61 -18.21
CA LEU A 61 38.00 45.80 -16.77
C LEU A 61 39.02 46.92 -16.48
N THR A 62 40.03 47.07 -17.33
CA THR A 62 41.04 48.15 -17.19
C THR A 62 40.40 49.52 -17.36
N ALA A 63 39.53 49.68 -18.38
CA ALA A 63 38.86 50.96 -18.65
C ALA A 63 37.88 51.36 -17.51
N LEU A 64 37.14 50.40 -16.93
CA LEU A 64 36.23 50.64 -15.80
C LEU A 64 36.99 51.04 -14.53
N ARG A 65 38.14 50.40 -14.29
CA ARG A 65 39.01 50.70 -13.15
C ARG A 65 39.58 52.12 -13.24
N GLU A 66 40.03 52.55 -14.41
CA GLU A 66 40.52 53.91 -14.64
C GLU A 66 39.42 54.96 -14.36
N ALA A 67 38.20 54.76 -14.85
CA ALA A 67 37.08 55.68 -14.63
C ALA A 67 36.66 55.82 -13.15
N ILE A 68 36.68 54.74 -12.38
CA ILE A 68 36.40 54.77 -10.95
C ILE A 68 37.55 55.45 -10.20
N THR A 69 38.80 55.13 -10.54
CA THR A 69 39.99 55.69 -9.89
C THR A 69 40.00 57.22 -10.02
N ASP A 70 39.71 57.78 -11.20
CA ASP A 70 39.63 59.23 -11.39
C ASP A 70 38.52 59.89 -10.54
N SER A 71 37.40 59.21 -10.28
CA SER A 71 36.34 59.75 -9.41
C SER A 71 36.70 59.76 -7.91
N PHE A 72 37.61 58.87 -7.48
CA PHE A 72 38.03 58.76 -6.08
C PHE A 72 39.15 59.73 -5.70
N TRP A 73 39.94 60.22 -6.66
CA TRP A 73 41.12 61.06 -6.40
C TRP A 73 40.93 62.56 -6.71
N ASN A 74 39.71 62.99 -7.06
CA ASN A 74 39.42 64.38 -7.47
C ASN A 74 38.80 65.25 -6.36
N GLU A 75 38.95 64.84 -5.10
CA GLU A 75 38.58 65.61 -3.91
C GLU A 75 39.85 65.93 -3.07
N ASP A 76 39.98 67.17 -2.58
CA ASP A 76 41.09 67.54 -1.69
C ASP A 76 40.91 66.91 -0.31
N GLY A 77 41.97 66.29 0.22
CA GLY A 77 42.00 65.70 1.55
C GLY A 77 42.75 66.60 2.54
N TYR A 78 42.07 67.01 3.62
CA TYR A 78 42.66 67.79 4.71
C TYR A 78 42.86 66.90 5.93
N ASN A 79 44.11 66.57 6.20
CA ASN A 79 44.48 65.58 7.21
C ASN A 79 45.08 66.24 8.45
N TYR A 80 44.64 65.80 9.63
CA TYR A 80 45.06 66.35 10.92
C TYR A 80 45.46 65.22 11.87
N ASP A 81 46.67 65.32 12.45
CA ASP A 81 47.10 64.51 13.59
C ASP A 81 46.83 65.30 14.87
N LEU A 82 45.68 65.06 15.49
CA LEU A 82 45.22 65.82 16.64
C LEU A 82 45.72 65.20 17.94
N ARG A 83 46.45 66.01 18.70
CA ARG A 83 46.94 65.65 20.03
C ARG A 83 45.83 65.83 21.07
N VAL A 84 46.08 65.24 22.24
CA VAL A 84 45.29 65.52 23.43
C VAL A 84 45.33 67.02 23.68
N ASP A 85 44.17 67.62 23.97
CA ASP A 85 43.97 69.07 24.14
C ASP A 85 44.25 69.90 22.87
N ASN A 86 43.88 69.37 21.70
CA ASN A 86 43.89 70.14 20.46
C ASN A 86 42.85 71.27 20.48
N GLU A 87 43.16 72.33 19.74
CA GLU A 87 42.35 73.56 19.65
C GLU A 87 40.96 73.36 19.03
N TYR A 88 40.71 72.22 18.37
CA TYR A 88 39.45 71.91 17.69
C TYR A 88 38.48 71.07 18.54
N GLY A 89 38.90 70.64 19.75
CA GLY A 89 38.04 69.89 20.68
C GLY A 89 37.67 68.47 20.23
N LEU A 90 38.28 67.95 19.17
CA LEU A 90 38.04 66.58 18.70
C LEU A 90 38.86 65.56 19.50
N PRO A 91 38.39 64.29 19.64
CA PRO A 91 39.18 63.24 20.26
C PRO A 91 40.55 63.09 19.59
N SER A 92 41.59 62.79 20.37
CA SER A 92 42.93 62.58 19.81
C SER A 92 42.94 61.42 18.84
N GLY A 93 43.51 61.63 17.66
CA GLY A 93 43.56 60.62 16.61
C GLY A 93 43.84 61.26 15.26
N TYR A 94 43.89 60.40 14.25
CA TYR A 94 44.09 60.85 12.88
C TYR A 94 42.73 61.09 12.22
N TYR A 95 42.57 62.27 11.64
CA TYR A 95 41.36 62.66 10.91
C TYR A 95 41.68 63.04 9.49
N SER A 96 40.78 62.68 8.59
CA SER A 96 40.75 63.16 7.21
C SER A 96 39.39 63.78 6.92
N PHE A 97 39.39 64.99 6.37
CA PHE A 97 38.20 65.75 6.00
C PHE A 97 38.25 66.19 4.54
N ASP A 98 37.09 66.50 3.96
CA ASP A 98 36.95 67.03 2.60
C ASP A 98 37.23 68.54 2.49
N ARG A 99 37.37 69.25 3.62
CA ARG A 99 37.70 70.69 3.73
C ARG A 99 38.52 70.97 5.00
N PRO A 100 39.19 72.14 5.13
CA PRO A 100 39.84 72.52 6.38
C PRO A 100 38.84 72.45 7.53
N ILE A 101 39.32 72.01 8.70
CA ILE A 101 38.47 71.76 9.87
C ILE A 101 37.61 72.99 10.27
N ASP A 102 38.16 74.19 10.09
CA ASP A 102 37.50 75.47 10.38
C ASP A 102 36.53 75.95 9.28
N GLN A 103 36.46 75.22 8.16
CA GLN A 103 35.62 75.53 6.99
C GLN A 103 34.44 74.55 6.83
N ASN A 104 33.95 74.02 7.96
CA ASN A 104 32.79 73.13 8.07
C ASN A 104 32.79 71.96 7.07
N PRO A 105 33.66 70.95 7.27
CA PRO A 105 33.70 69.75 6.42
C PRO A 105 32.39 68.95 6.45
N THR A 106 32.13 68.20 5.38
CA THR A 106 30.92 67.37 5.18
C THR A 106 31.19 65.87 5.14
N LYS A 107 32.46 65.45 5.06
CA LYS A 107 32.89 64.06 5.22
C LYS A 107 34.03 63.96 6.22
N ALA A 108 34.07 62.87 6.98
CA ALA A 108 35.14 62.58 7.91
C ALA A 108 35.50 61.11 7.92
N ILE A 109 36.80 60.86 8.07
CA ILE A 109 37.36 59.56 8.46
C ILE A 109 38.14 59.78 9.74
N TYR A 110 37.86 58.97 10.77
CA TYR A 110 38.62 58.92 12.01
C TYR A 110 39.36 57.59 12.12
N MET A 111 40.62 57.66 12.53
CA MET A 111 41.44 56.52 12.90
C MET A 111 42.11 56.78 14.25
N GLY A 112 41.76 55.97 15.26
CA GLY A 112 42.34 56.09 16.58
C GLY A 112 41.78 55.06 17.55
N ALA A 113 42.55 54.75 18.61
CA ALA A 113 42.19 53.78 19.64
C ALA A 113 41.66 52.42 19.09
N GLY A 114 42.28 51.92 18.01
CA GLY A 114 41.99 50.62 17.39
C GLY A 114 40.75 50.57 16.49
N LYS A 115 40.17 51.72 16.13
CA LYS A 115 38.94 51.81 15.33
C LYS A 115 39.17 52.66 14.09
N LEU A 116 38.40 52.34 13.04
CA LEU A 116 38.21 53.18 11.88
C LEU A 116 36.73 53.54 11.79
N LEU A 117 36.42 54.84 11.77
CA LEU A 117 35.06 55.35 11.65
C LEU A 117 34.95 56.23 10.40
N ILE A 118 33.84 56.13 9.68
CA ILE A 118 33.55 56.93 8.48
C ILE A 118 32.17 57.59 8.61
N ALA A 119 32.12 58.90 8.34
CA ALA A 119 30.92 59.72 8.39
C ALA A 119 30.84 60.63 7.17
N ASN A 120 29.63 60.86 6.67
CA ASN A 120 29.33 61.80 5.58
C ASN A 120 28.18 62.76 5.96
N SER A 121 27.85 62.82 7.25
CA SER A 121 26.80 63.66 7.80
C SER A 121 27.13 64.05 9.24
N LYS A 122 26.55 65.18 9.68
CA LYS A 122 26.64 65.69 11.04
C LYS A 122 25.25 65.80 11.63
N ASP A 123 25.18 65.72 12.95
CA ASP A 123 23.97 66.01 13.70
C ASP A 123 23.68 67.53 13.72
N PRO A 124 22.51 67.96 14.22
CA PRO A 124 22.17 69.39 14.30
C PRO A 124 23.11 70.23 15.18
N ASN A 125 23.91 69.60 16.06
CA ASN A 125 24.88 70.27 16.92
C ASN A 125 26.27 70.38 16.25
N GLY A 126 26.44 69.79 15.07
CA GLY A 126 27.68 69.80 14.29
C GLY A 126 28.62 68.64 14.60
N GLU A 127 28.20 67.64 15.38
CA GLU A 127 28.97 66.43 15.66
C GLU A 127 28.77 65.37 14.55
N TRP A 128 29.77 64.52 14.31
CA TRP A 128 29.73 63.52 13.23
C TRP A 128 28.84 62.32 13.54
N ILE A 129 28.06 61.89 12.55
CA ILE A 129 27.28 60.64 12.61
C ILE A 129 28.06 59.54 11.88
N TRP A 130 28.60 58.58 12.64
CA TRP A 130 29.47 57.51 12.12
C TRP A 130 28.65 56.27 11.74
N GLU A 131 28.23 56.16 10.47
CA GLU A 131 27.38 55.06 9.97
C GLU A 131 28.19 53.81 9.54
N THR A 132 29.51 53.92 9.44
CA THR A 132 30.40 52.80 9.13
C THR A 132 31.56 52.77 10.11
N ALA A 133 31.72 51.64 10.78
CA ALA A 133 32.75 51.40 11.78
C ALA A 133 33.44 50.06 11.55
N LEU A 134 34.76 50.04 11.71
CA LEU A 134 35.60 48.85 11.65
C LEU A 134 36.48 48.77 12.90
N ASP A 135 36.64 47.57 13.46
CA ASP A 135 37.58 47.30 14.55
C ASP A 135 38.21 45.89 14.40
N GLY A 136 38.86 45.40 15.46
CA GLY A 136 39.54 44.10 15.46
C GLY A 136 38.60 42.90 15.36
N ASP A 137 37.31 43.08 15.58
CA ASP A 137 36.31 42.00 15.58
C ASP A 137 35.50 41.96 14.27
N GLY A 138 35.33 43.09 13.57
CA GLY A 138 34.68 43.09 12.26
C GLY A 138 34.25 44.45 11.72
N ILE A 139 33.21 44.44 10.89
CA ILE A 139 32.65 45.62 10.22
C ILE A 139 31.19 45.79 10.64
N MET A 140 30.84 46.98 11.13
CA MET A 140 29.47 47.41 11.42
C MET A 140 29.06 48.53 10.45
N ALA A 141 28.04 48.25 9.63
CA ALA A 141 27.44 49.24 8.73
C ALA A 141 25.97 48.89 8.44
N ASP A 142 25.11 49.91 8.34
CA ASP A 142 23.68 49.74 8.03
C ASP A 142 23.44 49.18 6.63
N LYS A 143 24.39 49.44 5.72
CA LYS A 143 24.40 48.92 4.37
C LYS A 143 25.82 48.67 3.93
N ILE A 144 26.26 47.42 4.02
CA ILE A 144 27.51 47.01 3.37
C ILE A 144 27.21 46.85 1.88
N VAL A 145 27.43 47.92 1.12
CA VAL A 145 27.44 47.88 -0.34
C VAL A 145 28.84 47.49 -0.79
N GLY A 146 29.13 46.20 -0.75
CA GLY A 146 30.27 45.67 -1.50
C GLY A 146 29.89 45.56 -2.97
N TYR A 147 30.74 46.05 -3.88
CA TYR A 147 30.64 45.65 -5.29
C TYR A 147 30.80 44.13 -5.42
N ASN A 148 31.69 43.53 -4.60
CA ASN A 148 31.81 42.11 -4.32
C ASN A 148 31.94 41.91 -2.80
N SER A 149 30.94 41.27 -2.17
CA SER A 149 31.05 40.79 -0.79
C SER A 149 31.59 39.36 -0.80
N GLU A 150 32.90 39.20 -0.56
CA GLU A 150 33.54 37.90 -0.44
C GLU A 150 33.85 37.63 1.03
N PHE A 151 33.23 36.58 1.58
CA PHE A 151 33.48 36.14 2.94
C PHE A 151 34.60 35.09 2.92
N VAL A 152 35.83 35.48 3.26
CA VAL A 152 37.02 34.60 3.28
C VAL A 152 37.29 34.16 4.72
N LEU A 153 37.48 32.86 4.95
CA LEU A 153 37.42 32.24 6.30
C LEU A 153 36.07 32.40 7.01
N SER A 154 35.00 32.67 6.27
CA SER A 154 33.65 32.32 6.73
C SER A 154 33.34 30.88 6.32
N ASN A 155 33.05 30.04 7.31
CA ASN A 155 32.65 28.67 7.07
C ASN A 155 31.13 28.61 6.84
N TRP A 156 30.68 28.82 5.60
CA TRP A 156 29.32 28.43 5.18
C TRP A 156 29.35 27.20 4.26
N ASN A 157 30.55 26.85 3.76
CA ASN A 157 30.78 26.01 2.58
C ASN A 157 32.13 25.29 2.64
N MET A 158 32.11 23.97 2.39
CA MET A 158 33.16 23.25 1.69
C MET A 158 32.47 22.40 0.60
N ASN A 159 32.93 22.50 -0.66
CA ASN A 159 32.48 21.83 -1.89
C ASN A 159 31.30 22.48 -2.65
N ASP A 160 31.62 23.25 -3.70
CA ASP A 160 30.77 23.62 -4.86
C ASP A 160 29.28 23.84 -4.58
N SER A 161 28.97 24.65 -3.57
CA SER A 161 27.61 24.97 -3.14
C SER A 161 27.41 26.46 -2.90
N ASN A 162 26.35 27.07 -3.45
CA ASN A 162 25.98 28.47 -3.20
C ASN A 162 24.77 28.55 -2.25
N VAL A 163 24.69 29.56 -1.37
CA VAL A 163 23.52 29.85 -0.51
C VAL A 163 23.01 31.26 -0.83
N TYR A 164 21.85 31.36 -1.47
CA TYR A 164 21.16 32.63 -1.73
C TYR A 164 20.09 32.85 -0.67
N ILE A 165 20.06 34.03 -0.05
CA ILE A 165 19.01 34.45 0.91
C ILE A 165 18.36 35.70 0.33
N ASP A 166 17.12 35.56 -0.14
CA ASP A 166 16.31 36.66 -0.70
C ASP A 166 14.89 36.67 -0.10
N GLY A 167 14.02 37.56 -0.57
CA GLY A 167 12.61 37.62 -0.14
C GLY A 167 11.77 36.40 -0.52
N ASP A 168 12.28 35.53 -1.39
CA ASP A 168 11.65 34.29 -1.81
C ASP A 168 12.13 33.08 -0.98
N GLY A 169 13.29 33.17 -0.32
CA GLY A 169 13.76 32.22 0.68
C GLY A 169 15.26 31.91 0.63
N VAL A 170 15.64 30.73 1.17
CA VAL A 170 17.02 30.23 1.18
C VAL A 170 17.19 29.19 0.09
N LYS A 171 18.03 29.47 -0.93
CA LYS A 171 18.27 28.58 -2.06
C LYS A 171 19.71 28.09 -2.00
N THR A 172 19.89 26.78 -2.03
CA THR A 172 21.16 26.12 -2.21
C THR A 172 21.27 25.51 -3.59
N THR A 173 22.45 25.56 -4.20
CA THR A 173 22.70 24.91 -5.49
C THR A 173 23.98 24.13 -5.40
N GLY A 174 23.95 22.83 -5.69
CA GLY A 174 25.11 21.95 -5.70
C GLY A 174 25.79 21.86 -7.06
N ALA A 175 27.00 21.29 -7.08
CA ALA A 175 27.89 21.23 -8.24
C ALA A 175 27.28 20.64 -9.53
N ASN A 176 26.32 19.72 -9.41
CA ASN A 176 25.69 19.04 -10.54
C ASN A 176 24.46 19.77 -11.10
N GLY A 177 24.15 20.97 -10.61
CA GLY A 177 22.93 21.72 -10.97
C GLY A 177 21.71 21.37 -10.12
N ASP A 178 21.90 20.58 -9.06
CA ASP A 178 20.84 20.22 -8.13
C ASP A 178 20.50 21.44 -7.24
N ILE A 179 19.22 21.73 -7.04
CA ILE A 179 18.76 22.91 -6.31
C ILE A 179 17.97 22.49 -5.06
N GLY A 180 18.37 22.97 -3.89
CA GLY A 180 17.60 22.90 -2.64
C GLY A 180 16.97 24.26 -2.33
N ILE A 181 15.68 24.34 -2.10
CA ILE A 181 14.99 25.62 -1.80
C ILE A 181 14.20 25.47 -0.53
N MET A 182 14.43 26.35 0.45
CA MET A 182 13.49 26.66 1.53
C MET A 182 12.78 27.95 1.14
N ASN A 183 11.57 27.84 0.59
CA ASN A 183 10.86 29.04 0.15
C ASN A 183 10.22 29.79 1.35
N ASN A 184 9.74 31.00 1.10
CA ASN A 184 9.02 31.82 2.10
C ASN A 184 7.68 31.21 2.57
N ARG A 185 7.26 30.06 2.03
CA ARG A 185 6.09 29.29 2.47
C ARG A 185 6.46 28.08 3.37
N GLY A 186 7.74 27.91 3.72
CA GLY A 186 8.19 26.80 4.57
C GLY A 186 8.23 25.44 3.86
N GLU A 187 8.33 25.44 2.53
CA GLU A 187 8.49 24.22 1.74
C GLU A 187 9.95 24.01 1.37
N PHE A 188 10.42 22.80 1.62
CA PHE A 188 11.69 22.28 1.12
C PHE A 188 11.45 21.64 -0.24
N ARG A 189 12.18 22.09 -1.25
CA ARG A 189 12.12 21.55 -2.61
C ARG A 189 13.53 21.13 -3.03
N SER A 190 13.68 19.89 -3.48
CA SER A 190 14.92 19.43 -4.14
C SER A 190 14.64 19.25 -5.64
N GLN A 191 15.54 19.66 -6.52
CA GLN A 191 15.44 19.46 -7.98
C GLN A 191 16.74 18.83 -8.48
N SER A 192 16.68 17.82 -9.36
CA SER A 192 17.87 17.25 -9.99
C SER A 192 18.02 17.65 -11.46
N ALA A 193 19.26 17.82 -11.92
CA ALA A 193 19.56 18.40 -13.22
C ALA A 193 19.66 17.42 -14.40
N SER A 194 19.76 16.10 -14.17
CA SER A 194 20.17 15.13 -15.21
C SER A 194 19.08 14.16 -15.68
N ASP A 195 17.90 14.66 -16.06
CA ASP A 195 16.73 13.80 -16.37
C ASP A 195 16.44 12.84 -15.20
N SER A 196 16.03 13.43 -14.08
CA SER A 196 14.70 13.09 -13.61
C SER A 196 14.07 14.20 -12.79
N ASN A 197 12.78 14.47 -12.99
CA ASN A 197 11.97 15.42 -12.21
C ASN A 197 11.77 14.88 -10.77
N LEU A 198 12.85 14.57 -10.07
CA LEU A 198 12.89 13.98 -8.75
C LEU A 198 12.73 15.07 -7.69
N TYR A 199 11.51 15.59 -7.61
CA TYR A 199 11.18 16.60 -6.62
C TYR A 199 10.78 15.93 -5.30
N ALA A 200 11.55 16.18 -4.23
CA ALA A 200 11.05 15.97 -2.87
C ALA A 200 10.45 17.29 -2.39
N LEU A 201 9.12 17.33 -2.26
CA LEU A 201 8.43 18.44 -1.59
C LEU A 201 8.17 18.04 -0.14
N MET A 202 8.70 18.80 0.80
CA MET A 202 8.40 18.66 2.24
C MET A 202 7.91 20.01 2.77
N GLY A 203 6.63 20.10 3.10
CA GLY A 203 6.04 21.35 3.59
C GLY A 203 4.52 21.33 3.52
N GLY A 204 3.87 22.18 4.31
CA GLY A 204 2.40 22.29 4.33
C GLY A 204 1.66 21.00 4.72
N GLY A 205 2.31 20.05 5.41
CA GLY A 205 1.72 18.77 5.82
C GLY A 205 1.77 17.64 4.77
N ARG A 206 2.57 17.79 3.71
CA ARG A 206 2.71 16.82 2.61
C ARG A 206 4.18 16.42 2.38
N PHE A 207 4.40 15.15 2.07
CA PHE A 207 5.61 14.63 1.44
C PHE A 207 5.26 14.09 0.06
N GLN A 208 5.94 14.58 -0.98
CA GLN A 208 5.73 14.09 -2.34
C GLN A 208 7.07 13.89 -3.05
N ALA A 209 7.25 12.71 -3.64
CA ALA A 209 8.43 12.35 -4.44
C ALA A 209 7.99 11.93 -5.84
N TRP A 210 8.60 12.50 -6.88
CA TRP A 210 8.33 12.15 -8.28
C TRP A 210 9.48 11.44 -8.97
N GLY A 211 9.19 10.73 -10.06
CA GLY A 211 10.18 10.23 -11.01
C GLY A 211 9.62 10.22 -12.44
N ASP A 212 10.50 10.15 -13.44
CA ASP A 212 10.22 10.47 -14.85
C ASP A 212 9.15 9.67 -15.57
N ARG A 213 8.74 8.55 -15.00
CA ARG A 213 7.75 7.66 -15.61
C ARG A 213 6.37 7.78 -14.98
N GLY A 214 6.06 8.95 -14.42
CA GLY A 214 4.80 9.20 -13.71
C GLY A 214 4.75 8.55 -12.33
N SER A 215 5.91 8.21 -11.76
CA SER A 215 6.04 7.72 -10.39
C SER A 215 5.76 8.87 -9.43
N ALA A 216 4.71 8.79 -8.62
CA ALA A 216 4.49 9.69 -7.48
C ALA A 216 4.30 8.84 -6.23
N PHE A 217 5.04 9.18 -5.17
CA PHE A 217 4.76 8.75 -3.82
C PHE A 217 4.28 9.97 -3.05
N GLN A 218 3.06 9.91 -2.53
CA GLN A 218 2.44 11.01 -1.79
C GLN A 218 2.00 10.52 -0.40
N LEU A 219 2.39 11.26 0.63
CA LEU A 219 1.93 11.13 2.00
C LEU A 219 1.41 12.48 2.48
N GLY A 220 0.18 12.51 2.99
CA GLY A 220 -0.43 13.72 3.56
C GLY A 220 -1.51 14.35 2.68
N ALA A 221 -1.94 15.56 3.02
CA ALA A 221 -3.10 16.21 2.41
C ALA A 221 -2.89 16.49 0.91
N ASP A 222 -3.85 16.10 0.07
CA ASP A 222 -3.85 16.41 -1.36
C ASP A 222 -4.48 17.78 -1.63
N LEU A 223 -3.84 18.61 -2.45
CA LEU A 223 -4.42 19.86 -2.96
C LEU A 223 -5.19 19.54 -4.24
N LYS A 224 -6.30 18.81 -4.11
CA LYS A 224 -7.27 18.79 -5.19
C LYS A 224 -7.89 20.18 -5.28
N ASN A 225 -7.59 20.86 -6.38
CA ASN A 225 -8.16 22.15 -6.71
C ASN A 225 -9.63 21.94 -7.11
N ASN A 226 -10.51 21.70 -6.14
CA ASN A 226 -11.94 21.82 -6.36
C ASN A 226 -12.64 22.20 -5.06
N THR A 227 -13.54 23.16 -5.19
CA THR A 227 -14.37 23.72 -4.13
C THR A 227 -15.06 22.64 -3.31
N VAL A 228 -15.10 22.87 -1.98
CA VAL A 228 -15.86 22.14 -0.95
C VAL A 228 -15.09 20.97 -0.30
N TYR A 229 -14.63 21.24 0.93
CA TYR A 229 -14.30 20.34 2.05
C TYR A 229 -14.19 18.84 1.74
N ASP A 230 -13.00 18.36 1.38
CA ASP A 230 -12.49 17.03 1.77
C ASP A 230 -10.96 17.01 1.61
N PHE A 231 -10.24 17.20 2.72
CA PHE A 231 -8.81 16.92 2.79
C PHE A 231 -8.62 15.44 3.11
N ASP A 232 -8.58 14.58 2.09
CA ASP A 232 -8.24 13.18 2.30
C ASP A 232 -6.71 13.04 2.42
N GLY A 233 -6.23 12.84 3.64
CA GLY A 233 -4.87 12.37 3.87
C GLY A 233 -4.73 10.94 3.34
N GLY A 234 -4.02 10.76 2.22
CA GLY A 234 -3.86 9.46 1.56
C GLY A 234 -2.40 9.02 1.45
N LEU A 235 -2.20 7.69 1.34
CA LEU A 235 -0.95 7.09 0.87
C LEU A 235 -1.19 6.62 -0.57
N GLY A 236 -0.59 7.31 -1.54
CA GLY A 236 -0.71 7.02 -2.97
C GLY A 236 0.62 6.58 -3.57
N ILE A 237 0.56 5.63 -4.52
CA ILE A 237 1.72 5.09 -5.23
C ILE A 237 1.35 4.99 -6.71
N SER A 238 2.10 5.66 -7.56
CA SER A 238 1.87 5.62 -9.01
C SER A 238 2.66 4.51 -9.71
N TYR A 239 2.41 4.37 -11.01
CA TYR A 239 2.95 3.35 -11.91
C TYR A 239 4.44 3.01 -11.65
N ASN A 240 4.77 1.71 -11.61
CA ASN A 240 6.10 1.13 -11.35
C ASN A 240 6.73 1.35 -9.96
N ASN A 241 5.94 1.65 -8.93
CA ASN A 241 6.45 1.75 -7.56
C ASN A 241 5.80 0.73 -6.62
N ILE A 242 6.56 0.37 -5.58
CA ILE A 242 6.11 -0.49 -4.49
C ILE A 242 6.35 0.26 -3.18
N PHE A 243 5.30 0.52 -2.42
CA PHE A 243 5.46 0.84 -1.01
C PHE A 243 5.45 -0.46 -0.23
N SER A 244 6.43 -0.64 0.65
CA SER A 244 6.50 -1.79 1.52
C SER A 244 6.85 -1.36 2.92
N ILE A 245 6.08 -1.83 3.90
CA ILE A 245 6.45 -1.78 5.31
C ILE A 245 7.00 -3.16 5.63
N GLY A 246 8.29 -3.23 5.96
CA GLY A 246 9.01 -4.48 6.16
C GLY A 246 10.13 -4.31 7.15
N ARG A 247 10.69 -5.44 7.59
CA ARG A 247 11.94 -5.45 8.32
C ARG A 247 13.08 -5.48 7.32
N TYR A 248 14.06 -4.61 7.50
CA TYR A 248 15.33 -4.72 6.83
C TYR A 248 16.18 -5.70 7.63
N ASP A 249 16.43 -6.88 7.10
CA ASP A 249 17.39 -7.80 7.69
C ASP A 249 18.74 -7.60 7.00
N ASP A 250 19.71 -7.05 7.74
CA ASP A 250 21.11 -6.96 7.31
C ASP A 250 21.77 -8.35 7.15
N TRP A 251 21.08 -9.42 7.55
CA TRP A 251 21.67 -10.74 7.72
C TRP A 251 21.17 -11.77 6.70
N SER A 252 21.43 -11.55 5.42
CA SER A 252 21.60 -12.66 4.47
C SER A 252 23.08 -12.85 4.16
N ALA A 253 23.80 -13.47 5.10
CA ALA A 253 25.01 -14.16 4.74
C ALA A 253 24.61 -15.32 3.80
N ASN A 254 25.03 -15.22 2.54
CA ASN A 254 24.76 -16.16 1.44
C ASN A 254 23.30 -16.26 0.96
N SER A 255 22.94 -15.44 -0.04
CA SER A 255 22.53 -15.95 -1.37
C SER A 255 21.95 -14.86 -2.27
N SER A 256 22.79 -14.19 -3.05
CA SER A 256 22.51 -13.98 -4.48
C SER A 256 23.82 -13.64 -5.19
N LEU A 257 24.03 -14.27 -6.34
CA LEU A 257 25.21 -14.18 -7.20
C LEU A 257 25.40 -12.79 -7.87
N ASP A 258 24.72 -11.75 -7.40
CA ASP A 258 24.60 -10.44 -8.04
C ASP A 258 24.88 -9.24 -7.12
N GLY A 259 25.39 -9.46 -5.91
CA GLY A 259 26.08 -8.43 -5.12
C GLY A 259 25.21 -7.26 -4.65
N ARG A 260 23.90 -7.42 -4.52
CA ARG A 260 23.00 -6.42 -3.90
C ARG A 260 22.76 -6.78 -2.45
N GLY A 261 23.26 -5.94 -1.53
CA GLY A 261 23.11 -6.09 -0.08
C GLY A 261 21.65 -6.02 0.38
N GLY A 262 21.39 -6.55 1.58
CA GLY A 262 20.16 -6.43 2.38
C GLY A 262 18.84 -6.50 1.62
N SER A 263 18.17 -7.66 1.64
CA SER A 263 16.84 -7.77 1.04
C SER A 263 15.77 -7.30 2.04
N LEU A 264 14.98 -6.31 1.68
CA LEU A 264 13.80 -5.91 2.44
C LEU A 264 12.83 -7.10 2.52
N ILE A 265 12.43 -7.49 3.73
CA ILE A 265 11.40 -8.51 3.95
C ILE A 265 10.09 -7.76 4.27
N PRO A 266 9.22 -7.50 3.27
CA PRO A 266 7.96 -6.80 3.50
C PRO A 266 7.03 -7.61 4.40
N TYR A 267 6.27 -6.92 5.25
CA TYR A 267 5.07 -7.43 5.94
C TYR A 267 3.80 -7.08 5.16
N LEU A 268 3.75 -5.85 4.66
CA LEU A 268 2.66 -5.28 3.87
C LEU A 268 3.27 -4.51 2.72
N SER A 269 2.67 -4.61 1.54
CA SER A 269 3.09 -3.83 0.39
C SER A 269 1.90 -3.41 -0.46
N ILE A 270 1.94 -2.19 -0.96
CA ILE A 270 1.00 -1.66 -1.94
C ILE A 270 1.80 -1.52 -3.24
N MET A 271 1.33 -2.20 -4.28
CA MET A 271 2.09 -2.38 -5.51
C MET A 271 1.15 -2.54 -6.70
N TYR A 272 1.73 -2.62 -7.88
CA TYR A 272 1.05 -2.64 -9.16
C TYR A 272 1.50 -3.85 -9.98
N ASP A 273 0.61 -4.49 -10.73
CA ASP A 273 0.94 -5.65 -11.56
C ASP A 273 1.37 -5.24 -12.98
N GLY A 274 2.68 -5.24 -13.23
CA GLY A 274 3.25 -4.99 -14.56
C GLY A 274 3.17 -6.16 -15.54
N ASN A 275 2.67 -7.32 -15.11
CA ASN A 275 2.63 -8.56 -15.91
C ASN A 275 1.21 -8.90 -16.42
N PHE A 276 0.41 -7.88 -16.77
CA PHE A 276 -0.78 -8.13 -17.58
C PHE A 276 -0.33 -8.49 -19.00
N ASN A 277 -0.16 -9.80 -19.27
CA ASN A 277 0.03 -10.33 -20.61
C ASN A 277 -1.20 -10.00 -21.45
N ALA A 278 -1.12 -8.87 -22.16
CA ALA A 278 -2.10 -8.39 -23.12
C ALA A 278 -2.12 -9.30 -24.36
N GLN A 279 -2.65 -10.51 -24.22
CA GLN A 279 -2.97 -11.32 -25.39
C GLN A 279 -4.45 -11.56 -25.61
N ASN A 280 -5.37 -11.20 -24.70
CA ASN A 280 -6.79 -11.50 -24.94
C ASN A 280 -7.83 -10.47 -24.50
N ASP A 281 -7.51 -9.18 -24.33
CA ASP A 281 -8.57 -8.17 -24.34
C ASP A 281 -8.11 -6.84 -24.95
N ARG A 282 -8.75 -6.48 -26.06
CA ARG A 282 -8.64 -5.17 -26.71
C ARG A 282 -9.44 -4.13 -25.92
N GLY A 283 -9.03 -3.87 -24.68
CA GLY A 283 -9.66 -2.90 -23.79
C GLY A 283 -8.61 -2.06 -23.08
N GLN A 284 -8.78 -0.75 -23.11
CA GLN A 284 -7.98 0.27 -22.45
C GLN A 284 -8.12 0.19 -20.91
N GLY A 285 -7.69 -0.91 -20.30
CA GLY A 285 -7.73 -1.09 -18.85
C GLY A 285 -6.52 -0.50 -18.17
N GLU A 286 -6.72 0.43 -17.23
CA GLU A 286 -5.68 0.78 -16.28
C GLU A 286 -5.29 -0.48 -15.48
N PRO A 287 -4.01 -0.82 -15.41
CA PRO A 287 -3.61 -2.08 -14.80
C PRO A 287 -3.74 -2.07 -13.27
N ASN A 288 -4.03 -3.23 -12.67
CA ASN A 288 -4.53 -3.31 -11.29
C ASN A 288 -3.46 -3.00 -10.23
N GLY A 289 -3.84 -2.16 -9.25
CA GLY A 289 -3.13 -2.04 -7.97
C GLY A 289 -3.55 -3.14 -6.99
N TYR A 290 -2.62 -3.66 -6.20
CA TYR A 290 -2.91 -4.65 -5.18
C TYR A 290 -2.17 -4.39 -3.87
N ILE A 291 -2.83 -4.74 -2.77
CA ILE A 291 -2.26 -4.77 -1.42
C ILE A 291 -1.85 -6.21 -1.13
N ARG A 292 -0.55 -6.47 -1.02
CA ARG A 292 0.00 -7.77 -0.66
C ARG A 292 0.43 -7.79 0.80
N ILE A 293 -0.15 -8.70 1.56
CA ILE A 293 0.21 -9.01 2.95
C ILE A 293 1.11 -10.25 2.93
N HIS A 294 2.37 -10.09 3.30
CA HIS A 294 3.41 -11.13 3.21
C HIS A 294 3.51 -12.00 4.47
N LYS A 295 2.92 -11.54 5.59
CA LYS A 295 2.89 -12.24 6.89
C LYS A 295 1.48 -12.15 7.48
N PRO A 296 1.10 -13.03 8.42
CA PRO A 296 -0.21 -12.92 9.06
C PRO A 296 -0.42 -11.54 9.68
N VAL A 297 -1.54 -10.89 9.35
CA VAL A 297 -1.95 -9.59 9.91
C VAL A 297 -3.27 -9.79 10.63
N THR A 298 -3.35 -9.35 11.88
CA THR A 298 -4.59 -9.26 12.64
C THR A 298 -5.28 -7.94 12.32
N ILE A 299 -6.55 -8.00 11.95
CA ILE A 299 -7.38 -6.81 11.73
C ILE A 299 -8.37 -6.73 12.89
N GLU A 300 -8.12 -5.81 13.83
CA GLU A 300 -8.81 -5.79 15.13
C GLU A 300 -10.26 -5.31 15.09
N LYS A 301 -10.64 -4.53 14.08
CA LYS A 301 -12.00 -3.96 13.96
C LYS A 301 -12.80 -4.60 12.82
N SER A 302 -12.54 -4.16 11.60
CA SER A 302 -13.28 -4.59 10.42
C SER A 302 -12.53 -4.22 9.15
N ILE A 303 -12.64 -5.05 8.13
CA ILE A 303 -12.41 -4.61 6.76
C ILE A 303 -13.74 -4.02 6.28
N TYR A 304 -13.88 -2.69 6.29
CA TYR A 304 -15.06 -2.03 5.74
C TYR A 304 -14.86 -1.75 4.26
N MET A 305 -15.68 -2.38 3.42
CA MET A 305 -15.67 -2.22 1.96
C MET A 305 -16.97 -1.54 1.53
N GLY A 306 -17.07 -0.22 1.70
CA GLY A 306 -18.23 0.58 1.28
C GLY A 306 -17.97 1.38 0.00
N GLY A 307 -19.03 1.95 -0.61
CA GLY A 307 -18.91 3.03 -1.60
C GLY A 307 -18.10 2.72 -2.87
N ASN A 308 -18.36 1.62 -3.57
CA ASN A 308 -17.64 1.22 -4.80
C ASN A 308 -16.11 1.02 -4.65
N ASN A 309 -15.57 1.02 -3.42
CA ASN A 309 -14.12 0.98 -3.17
C ASN A 309 -13.43 -0.33 -3.61
N ILE A 310 -14.18 -1.43 -3.73
CA ILE A 310 -13.73 -2.65 -4.40
C ILE A 310 -14.79 -2.98 -5.45
N THR A 311 -14.52 -2.56 -6.68
CA THR A 311 -15.40 -2.81 -7.83
C THR A 311 -15.10 -4.19 -8.41
N GLN A 312 -16.12 -5.05 -8.57
CA GLN A 312 -16.02 -6.39 -9.18
C GLN A 312 -15.00 -7.36 -8.53
N PRO A 313 -15.08 -7.65 -7.21
CA PRO A 313 -14.24 -8.69 -6.62
C PRO A 313 -14.51 -10.04 -7.29
N TYR A 314 -13.45 -10.71 -7.78
CA TYR A 314 -13.57 -11.95 -8.54
C TYR A 314 -13.62 -13.20 -7.65
N GLU A 315 -12.74 -13.31 -6.64
CA GLU A 315 -12.62 -14.53 -5.81
C GLU A 315 -11.94 -14.26 -4.45
N ILE A 316 -12.28 -15.06 -3.43
CA ILE A 316 -11.51 -15.20 -2.18
C ILE A 316 -10.94 -16.64 -2.16
N SER A 317 -9.62 -16.78 -2.33
CA SER A 317 -8.95 -18.08 -2.47
C SER A 317 -7.90 -18.35 -1.39
N PHE A 318 -7.81 -19.60 -0.95
CA PHE A 318 -6.85 -20.08 0.07
C PHE A 318 -6.00 -21.23 -0.51
N TYR A 319 -4.72 -20.98 -0.82
CA TYR A 319 -3.84 -21.97 -1.48
C TYR A 319 -3.31 -23.08 -0.56
N HIS A 320 -3.14 -22.81 0.72
CA HIS A 320 -2.53 -23.73 1.69
C HIS A 320 -3.49 -24.06 2.84
N GLY A 321 -4.80 -24.07 2.56
CA GLY A 321 -5.87 -24.20 3.55
C GLY A 321 -6.29 -22.86 4.16
N GLY A 322 -7.43 -22.85 4.85
CA GLY A 322 -8.01 -21.66 5.47
C GLY A 322 -9.24 -22.01 6.30
N ARG A 323 -9.60 -21.14 7.26
CA ARG A 323 -10.82 -21.26 8.06
C ARG A 323 -11.60 -19.95 7.97
N ILE A 324 -12.91 -20.04 7.78
CA ILE A 324 -13.86 -18.93 7.86
C ILE A 324 -14.81 -19.27 9.01
N TYR A 325 -14.79 -18.48 10.09
CA TYR A 325 -15.58 -18.75 11.30
C TYR A 325 -15.91 -17.48 12.07
N ALA A 326 -17.06 -17.48 12.74
CA ALA A 326 -17.51 -16.44 13.67
C ALA A 326 -17.31 -16.96 15.10
N LEU A 327 -16.56 -16.23 15.94
CA LEU A 327 -16.08 -16.73 17.25
C LEU A 327 -16.97 -16.39 18.46
N SER A 328 -17.66 -15.25 18.45
CA SER A 328 -18.51 -14.85 19.58
C SER A 328 -19.85 -15.56 19.53
N SER A 329 -20.46 -15.78 20.70
CA SER A 329 -21.85 -16.25 20.83
C SER A 329 -22.88 -15.30 20.21
N THR A 330 -22.47 -14.08 19.89
CA THR A 330 -23.28 -13.05 19.24
C THR A 330 -22.88 -12.76 17.80
N SER A 331 -21.88 -13.45 17.26
CA SER A 331 -21.42 -13.24 15.88
C SER A 331 -22.18 -14.12 14.89
N ASP A 332 -22.36 -13.62 13.67
CA ASP A 332 -23.05 -14.31 12.57
C ASP A 332 -22.11 -14.41 11.35
N LEU A 333 -22.15 -15.56 10.66
CA LEU A 333 -21.51 -15.75 9.36
C LEU A 333 -22.62 -15.84 8.30
N ARG A 334 -22.90 -14.71 7.65
CA ARG A 334 -23.89 -14.65 6.56
C ARG A 334 -23.24 -14.89 5.22
N ILE A 335 -23.71 -15.91 4.51
CA ILE A 335 -23.36 -16.17 3.10
C ILE A 335 -24.65 -16.10 2.29
N GLN A 336 -24.72 -15.14 1.37
CA GLN A 336 -25.86 -14.95 0.48
C GLN A 336 -25.39 -14.96 -0.97
N SER A 337 -26.16 -15.62 -1.83
CA SER A 337 -25.91 -15.67 -3.27
C SER A 337 -27.23 -15.48 -4.02
N ALA A 338 -27.18 -14.80 -5.16
CA ALA A 338 -28.36 -14.59 -6.01
C ALA A 338 -28.79 -15.88 -6.72
N ASN A 339 -27.83 -16.75 -7.08
CA ASN A 339 -28.09 -17.95 -7.86
C ASN A 339 -28.07 -19.21 -6.97
N ASN A 340 -26.91 -19.57 -6.43
CA ASN A 340 -26.75 -20.72 -5.55
C ASN A 340 -25.51 -20.60 -4.65
N ILE A 341 -25.48 -21.42 -3.61
CA ILE A 341 -24.32 -21.68 -2.74
C ILE A 341 -23.95 -23.16 -2.93
N SER A 342 -22.69 -23.46 -3.27
CA SER A 342 -22.22 -24.84 -3.47
C SER A 342 -21.06 -25.18 -2.55
N LEU A 343 -21.09 -26.37 -1.95
CA LEU A 343 -19.98 -26.96 -1.21
C LEU A 343 -19.39 -28.10 -2.04
N ARG A 344 -18.11 -27.97 -2.38
CA ARG A 344 -17.40 -28.90 -3.26
C ARG A 344 -16.15 -29.45 -2.58
N THR A 345 -15.77 -30.66 -2.96
CA THR A 345 -14.57 -31.35 -2.48
C THR A 345 -13.65 -31.71 -3.65
N GLY A 346 -12.45 -32.24 -3.36
CA GLY A 346 -11.39 -32.52 -4.35
C GLY A 346 -11.86 -33.01 -5.71
N GLY A 347 -11.28 -32.45 -6.78
CA GLY A 347 -11.68 -32.71 -8.16
C GLY A 347 -12.98 -32.02 -8.59
N ASP A 348 -13.30 -30.89 -7.95
CA ASP A 348 -14.51 -30.08 -8.20
C ASP A 348 -15.83 -30.87 -8.07
N VAL A 349 -15.87 -31.77 -7.09
CA VAL A 349 -17.04 -32.63 -6.86
C VAL A 349 -18.00 -31.93 -5.89
N GLU A 350 -19.13 -31.48 -6.41
CA GLU A 350 -20.22 -30.88 -5.62
C GLU A 350 -20.84 -31.91 -4.68
N LYS A 351 -20.87 -31.60 -3.37
CA LYS A 351 -21.43 -32.45 -2.31
C LYS A 351 -22.76 -31.91 -1.79
N MET A 352 -22.90 -30.59 -1.75
CA MET A 352 -24.13 -29.92 -1.35
C MET A 352 -24.34 -28.66 -2.20
N ARG A 353 -25.60 -28.36 -2.55
CA ARG A 353 -26.00 -27.13 -3.22
C ARG A 353 -27.23 -26.56 -2.55
N ILE A 354 -27.30 -25.24 -2.40
CA ILE A 354 -28.50 -24.50 -2.02
C ILE A 354 -28.83 -23.57 -3.17
N ASP A 355 -30.03 -23.65 -3.73
CA ASP A 355 -30.56 -22.65 -4.66
C ASP A 355 -31.84 -22.02 -4.12
N SER A 356 -32.51 -21.20 -4.92
CA SER A 356 -33.75 -20.53 -4.52
C SER A 356 -34.92 -21.48 -4.21
N SER A 357 -34.83 -22.75 -4.61
CA SER A 357 -35.90 -23.73 -4.51
C SER A 357 -35.62 -24.86 -3.52
N ARG A 358 -34.36 -25.31 -3.41
CA ARG A 358 -34.01 -26.59 -2.78
C ARG A 358 -32.63 -26.58 -2.15
N VAL A 359 -32.46 -27.48 -1.18
CA VAL A 359 -31.16 -27.94 -0.68
C VAL A 359 -30.91 -29.34 -1.24
N TYR A 360 -29.82 -29.52 -1.97
CA TYR A 360 -29.42 -30.79 -2.58
C TYR A 360 -28.26 -31.37 -1.79
N PHE A 361 -28.37 -32.66 -1.49
CA PHE A 361 -27.27 -33.49 -1.01
C PHE A 361 -26.98 -34.53 -2.08
N TYR A 362 -25.75 -34.55 -2.57
CA TYR A 362 -25.31 -35.52 -3.59
C TYR A 362 -24.60 -36.73 -2.99
N GLN A 363 -24.73 -36.91 -1.68
CA GLN A 363 -24.23 -38.02 -0.87
C GLN A 363 -25.22 -38.29 0.26
N ASP A 364 -25.15 -39.47 0.84
CA ASP A 364 -25.98 -39.82 2.00
C ASP A 364 -25.66 -38.93 3.20
N ILE A 365 -26.72 -38.52 3.91
CA ILE A 365 -26.60 -37.73 5.12
C ILE A 365 -26.41 -38.69 6.30
N ASN A 366 -25.22 -38.69 6.88
CA ASN A 366 -24.96 -39.41 8.14
C ASN A 366 -25.25 -38.48 9.33
N MET A 367 -26.30 -38.79 10.09
CA MET A 367 -26.76 -37.94 11.19
C MET A 367 -26.14 -38.28 12.56
N GLN A 368 -25.26 -39.30 12.64
CA GLN A 368 -24.59 -39.72 13.89
C GLN A 368 -25.57 -39.90 15.08
N GLY A 369 -26.71 -40.55 14.83
CA GLY A 369 -27.76 -40.80 15.84
C GLY A 369 -28.77 -39.66 16.06
N ASN A 370 -28.62 -38.53 15.36
CA ASN A 370 -29.60 -37.43 15.37
C ASN A 370 -30.69 -37.63 14.31
N GLY A 371 -31.77 -36.84 14.35
CA GLY A 371 -32.92 -36.95 13.45
C GLY A 371 -33.27 -35.67 12.70
N ILE A 372 -34.00 -35.82 11.58
CA ILE A 372 -34.65 -34.71 10.87
C ILE A 372 -35.99 -34.48 11.54
N LEU A 373 -36.19 -33.31 12.14
CA LEU A 373 -37.39 -32.99 12.90
C LEU A 373 -38.36 -32.18 12.05
N GLU A 374 -39.64 -32.55 12.09
CA GLU A 374 -40.74 -31.84 11.43
C GLU A 374 -41.66 -31.26 12.51
N GLN A 375 -41.86 -29.93 12.52
CA GLN A 375 -42.67 -29.28 13.55
C GLN A 375 -44.15 -29.67 13.40
N SER A 376 -44.73 -30.27 14.45
CA SER A 376 -46.09 -30.81 14.41
C SER A 376 -46.95 -30.42 15.62
N ASP A 377 -46.65 -29.28 16.23
CA ASP A 377 -47.44 -28.74 17.34
C ASP A 377 -48.86 -28.35 16.90
N GLU A 378 -49.87 -28.67 17.69
CA GLU A 378 -51.28 -28.37 17.38
C GLU A 378 -51.54 -26.88 17.15
N ARG A 379 -50.78 -26.00 17.83
CA ARG A 379 -50.93 -24.53 17.73
C ARG A 379 -50.51 -23.99 16.37
N LEU A 380 -49.77 -24.78 15.59
CA LEU A 380 -49.30 -24.43 14.26
C LEU A 380 -50.19 -25.02 13.16
N LYS A 381 -51.25 -25.74 13.54
CA LYS A 381 -52.13 -26.48 12.65
C LYS A 381 -53.59 -26.13 12.94
N GLY A 382 -54.44 -26.31 11.94
CA GLY A 382 -55.88 -26.07 12.07
C GLY A 382 -56.65 -26.92 11.07
N ASN A 383 -57.97 -26.82 11.11
CA ASN A 383 -58.88 -27.59 10.25
C ASN A 383 -58.65 -29.11 10.36
N PHE A 384 -58.57 -29.63 11.58
CA PHE A 384 -58.44 -31.07 11.82
C PHE A 384 -59.73 -31.77 11.36
N VAL A 385 -59.58 -32.72 10.43
CA VAL A 385 -60.66 -33.56 9.91
C VAL A 385 -60.30 -35.01 10.19
N ASP A 386 -61.29 -35.82 10.57
CA ASP A 386 -61.10 -37.25 10.78
C ASP A 386 -60.67 -37.96 9.48
N ALA A 387 -59.64 -38.79 9.59
CA ALA A 387 -59.05 -39.54 8.50
C ALA A 387 -59.66 -40.94 8.30
N THR A 388 -60.79 -41.25 8.93
CA THR A 388 -61.50 -42.54 8.77
C THR A 388 -61.91 -42.84 7.32
N THR A 389 -62.27 -41.81 6.55
CA THR A 389 -62.69 -41.94 5.14
C THR A 389 -61.54 -42.04 4.14
N ARG A 390 -60.29 -41.86 4.59
CA ARG A 390 -59.11 -41.86 3.72
C ARG A 390 -58.73 -43.30 3.36
N ASP A 391 -58.83 -43.71 2.10
CA ASP A 391 -58.44 -45.05 1.65
C ASP A 391 -56.91 -45.21 1.48
N SER A 392 -56.18 -45.22 2.60
CA SER A 392 -54.73 -45.39 2.60
C SER A 392 -54.35 -46.83 2.23
N LEU A 393 -55.04 -47.84 2.77
CA LEU A 393 -54.77 -49.25 2.46
C LEU A 393 -54.99 -49.58 0.99
N GLY A 394 -56.07 -49.09 0.36
CA GLY A 394 -56.32 -49.29 -1.07
C GLY A 394 -55.26 -48.64 -1.96
N LYS A 395 -54.71 -47.48 -1.56
CA LYS A 395 -53.56 -46.87 -2.25
C LYS A 395 -52.32 -47.78 -2.21
N PHE A 396 -51.92 -48.25 -1.03
CA PHE A 396 -50.75 -49.12 -0.89
C PHE A 396 -50.90 -50.45 -1.62
N LYS A 397 -52.11 -51.02 -1.68
CA LYS A 397 -52.39 -52.24 -2.45
C LYS A 397 -52.15 -52.10 -3.96
N ARG A 398 -52.27 -50.87 -4.49
CA ARG A 398 -52.08 -50.58 -5.92
C ARG A 398 -50.65 -50.18 -6.26
N LEU A 399 -49.80 -49.89 -5.26
CA LEU A 399 -48.41 -49.52 -5.50
C LEU A 399 -47.64 -50.71 -6.09
N ASN A 400 -46.84 -50.41 -7.11
CA ASN A 400 -45.93 -51.37 -7.72
C ASN A 400 -44.49 -51.02 -7.35
N PHE A 401 -43.82 -51.92 -6.63
CA PHE A 401 -42.40 -51.78 -6.30
C PHE A 401 -41.56 -52.45 -7.38
N THR A 402 -40.48 -51.77 -7.77
CA THR A 402 -39.62 -52.21 -8.87
C THR A 402 -38.16 -51.99 -8.52
N TYR A 403 -37.31 -52.78 -9.17
CA TYR A 403 -35.87 -52.54 -9.19
C TYR A 403 -35.53 -51.67 -10.39
N PHE A 404 -34.63 -50.71 -10.20
CA PHE A 404 -34.21 -49.81 -11.27
C PHE A 404 -32.75 -49.44 -11.14
N GLU A 405 -32.16 -49.01 -12.25
CA GLU A 405 -30.81 -48.46 -12.28
C GLU A 405 -30.87 -47.05 -12.86
N TRP A 406 -30.00 -46.17 -12.36
CA TRP A 406 -29.94 -44.80 -12.87
C TRP A 406 -29.32 -44.80 -14.28
N LEU A 407 -30.06 -44.30 -15.27
CA LEU A 407 -29.61 -44.23 -16.68
C LEU A 407 -28.31 -43.43 -16.89
N ASN A 408 -27.95 -42.56 -15.96
CA ASN A 408 -26.72 -41.80 -16.01
C ASN A 408 -26.04 -41.89 -14.63
N GLU A 409 -24.99 -42.70 -14.56
CA GLU A 409 -24.07 -42.80 -13.43
C GLU A 409 -23.19 -41.54 -13.36
N SER A 410 -23.82 -40.38 -13.24
CA SER A 410 -23.12 -39.18 -12.83
C SER A 410 -22.57 -39.38 -11.41
N LYS A 411 -21.49 -38.68 -11.04
CA LYS A 411 -20.97 -38.63 -9.65
C LYS A 411 -22.00 -38.21 -8.59
N LYS A 412 -23.21 -37.82 -8.99
CA LYS A 412 -24.29 -37.29 -8.17
C LYS A 412 -25.38 -38.33 -7.83
N ARG A 413 -25.34 -39.54 -8.38
CA ARG A 413 -26.34 -40.60 -8.16
C ARG A 413 -25.66 -41.92 -7.75
N PRO A 414 -26.31 -42.75 -6.94
CA PRO A 414 -25.77 -44.05 -6.56
C PRO A 414 -25.67 -44.98 -7.77
N GLN A 415 -24.60 -45.78 -7.82
CA GLN A 415 -24.41 -46.82 -8.82
C GLN A 415 -25.12 -48.12 -8.42
N GLY A 416 -25.45 -48.94 -9.41
CA GLY A 416 -26.07 -50.25 -9.24
C GLY A 416 -27.58 -50.24 -8.99
N THR A 417 -28.12 -51.44 -8.80
CA THR A 417 -29.56 -51.71 -8.66
C THR A 417 -30.15 -51.10 -7.40
N GLN A 418 -31.19 -50.28 -7.58
CA GLN A 418 -31.98 -49.64 -6.54
C GLN A 418 -33.36 -50.29 -6.44
N PHE A 419 -33.99 -50.23 -5.27
CA PHE A 419 -35.38 -50.67 -5.06
C PHE A 419 -36.27 -49.48 -4.73
N GLY A 420 -37.42 -49.37 -5.39
CA GLY A 420 -38.35 -48.28 -5.13
C GLY A 420 -39.58 -48.31 -6.02
N VAL A 421 -40.11 -47.13 -6.34
CA VAL A 421 -41.35 -46.94 -7.10
C VAL A 421 -41.16 -45.89 -8.18
N LYS A 422 -41.94 -45.95 -9.26
CA LYS A 422 -41.92 -44.92 -10.31
C LYS A 422 -42.88 -43.80 -9.96
N ALA A 423 -42.39 -42.56 -9.96
CA ALA A 423 -43.19 -41.40 -9.54
C ALA A 423 -44.45 -41.19 -10.40
N GLN A 424 -44.43 -41.56 -11.68
CA GLN A 424 -45.58 -41.48 -12.59
C GLN A 424 -46.71 -42.44 -12.18
N GLU A 425 -46.38 -43.68 -11.80
CA GLU A 425 -47.38 -44.63 -11.32
C GLU A 425 -47.96 -44.19 -9.96
N VAL A 426 -47.10 -43.65 -9.08
CA VAL A 426 -47.55 -43.08 -7.82
C VAL A 426 -48.49 -41.89 -8.06
N MET A 427 -48.24 -41.07 -9.09
CA MET A 427 -49.09 -39.92 -9.43
C MET A 427 -50.52 -40.34 -9.78
N GLU A 428 -50.71 -41.48 -10.44
CA GLU A 428 -52.05 -42.00 -10.77
C GLU A 428 -52.80 -42.53 -9.53
N ILE A 429 -52.07 -43.04 -8.54
CA ILE A 429 -52.64 -43.68 -7.34
C ILE A 429 -52.88 -42.66 -6.21
N ALA A 430 -51.91 -41.79 -5.98
CA ALA A 430 -51.82 -40.86 -4.87
C ALA A 430 -51.03 -39.59 -5.28
N PRO A 431 -51.64 -38.71 -6.10
CA PRO A 431 -50.97 -37.53 -6.64
C PRO A 431 -50.42 -36.59 -5.55
N GLU A 432 -51.00 -36.58 -4.35
CA GLU A 432 -50.57 -35.75 -3.24
C GLU A 432 -49.20 -36.15 -2.63
N TRP A 433 -48.68 -37.34 -2.98
CA TRP A 433 -47.35 -37.81 -2.62
C TRP A 433 -46.29 -37.38 -3.63
N VAL A 434 -46.70 -36.92 -4.81
CA VAL A 434 -45.77 -36.57 -5.88
C VAL A 434 -45.71 -35.05 -6.03
N LYS A 435 -44.50 -34.53 -6.26
CA LYS A 435 -44.27 -33.15 -6.66
C LYS A 435 -43.58 -33.13 -8.01
N LEU A 436 -44.00 -32.24 -8.88
CA LEU A 436 -43.23 -31.88 -10.07
C LEU A 436 -42.18 -30.85 -9.63
N ASP A 437 -40.92 -31.09 -9.95
CA ASP A 437 -39.86 -30.14 -9.67
C ASP A 437 -39.71 -29.10 -10.80
N ALA A 438 -38.88 -28.08 -10.55
CA ALA A 438 -38.64 -26.99 -11.51
C ALA A 438 -37.95 -27.47 -12.80
N ASP A 439 -37.28 -28.62 -12.77
CA ASP A 439 -36.59 -29.22 -13.92
C ASP A 439 -37.53 -30.14 -14.72
N GLY A 440 -38.79 -30.27 -14.31
CA GLY A 440 -39.80 -31.10 -14.96
C GLY A 440 -39.79 -32.58 -14.56
N TYR A 441 -39.06 -32.95 -13.50
CA TYR A 441 -39.02 -34.31 -12.98
C TYR A 441 -40.00 -34.51 -11.81
N TYR A 442 -40.69 -35.65 -11.81
CA TYR A 442 -41.53 -36.04 -10.69
C TYR A 442 -40.69 -36.61 -9.54
N THR A 443 -40.91 -36.10 -8.34
CA THR A 443 -40.25 -36.51 -7.09
C THR A 443 -41.29 -36.94 -6.06
N ILE A 444 -40.96 -37.95 -5.25
CA ILE A 444 -41.87 -38.51 -4.23
C ILE A 444 -41.56 -37.91 -2.86
N ASN A 445 -42.60 -37.49 -2.16
CA ASN A 445 -42.55 -37.13 -0.75
C ASN A 445 -42.65 -38.40 0.10
N VAL A 446 -41.49 -38.99 0.39
CA VAL A 446 -41.39 -40.24 1.16
C VAL A 446 -41.97 -40.10 2.56
N SER A 447 -41.82 -38.94 3.22
CA SER A 447 -42.38 -38.70 4.56
C SER A 447 -43.91 -38.76 4.57
N LYS A 448 -44.58 -38.17 3.57
CA LYS A 448 -46.04 -38.28 3.42
C LYS A 448 -46.48 -39.72 3.14
N MET A 449 -45.76 -40.41 2.24
CA MET A 449 -46.01 -41.81 1.96
C MET A 449 -45.87 -42.67 3.23
N GLN A 450 -44.83 -42.42 4.03
CA GLN A 450 -44.63 -43.11 5.31
C GLN A 450 -45.75 -42.83 6.31
N MET A 451 -46.20 -41.58 6.45
CA MET A 451 -47.33 -41.28 7.33
C MET A 451 -48.62 -41.99 6.90
N GLU A 452 -48.82 -42.14 5.59
CA GLU A 452 -49.96 -42.85 5.02
C GLU A 452 -49.86 -44.37 5.21
N SER A 453 -48.64 -44.93 5.24
CA SER A 453 -48.47 -46.36 5.51
C SER A 453 -48.90 -46.68 6.95
N PHE A 454 -48.66 -45.80 7.90
CA PHE A 454 -49.19 -45.95 9.27
C PHE A 454 -50.72 -45.99 9.29
N LYS A 455 -51.40 -45.13 8.51
CA LYS A 455 -52.86 -45.17 8.40
C LYS A 455 -53.34 -46.44 7.70
N ALA A 456 -52.64 -46.91 6.67
CA ALA A 456 -52.94 -48.18 6.00
C ALA A 456 -52.83 -49.37 6.97
N ILE A 457 -51.82 -49.39 7.85
CA ILE A 457 -51.66 -50.40 8.90
C ILE A 457 -52.84 -50.36 9.88
N GLN A 458 -53.27 -49.19 10.34
CA GLN A 458 -54.47 -49.06 11.19
C GLN A 458 -55.72 -49.62 10.50
N GLN A 459 -55.89 -49.35 9.20
CA GLN A 459 -57.02 -49.88 8.44
C GLN A 459 -56.95 -51.40 8.24
N LEU A 460 -55.74 -51.94 8.06
CA LEU A 460 -55.52 -53.37 7.97
C LEU A 460 -55.87 -54.06 9.29
N GLU A 461 -55.45 -53.49 10.42
CA GLU A 461 -55.76 -54.02 11.74
C GLU A 461 -57.27 -54.04 12.00
N ASN A 462 -57.97 -52.94 11.72
CA ASN A 462 -59.43 -52.89 11.85
C ASN A 462 -60.15 -53.93 10.99
N LYS A 463 -59.59 -54.29 9.82
CA LYS A 463 -60.15 -55.39 8.99
C LYS A 463 -59.84 -56.75 9.59
N ASN A 464 -58.66 -56.92 10.17
CA ASN A 464 -58.26 -58.16 10.82
C ASN A 464 -59.12 -58.44 12.07
N GLU A 465 -59.36 -57.43 12.91
CA GLU A 465 -60.28 -57.54 14.07
C GLU A 465 -61.69 -57.95 13.63
N LYS A 466 -62.22 -57.34 12.56
CA LYS A 466 -63.52 -57.73 12.00
C LYS A 466 -63.53 -59.18 11.52
N LEU A 467 -62.51 -59.60 10.78
CA LEU A 467 -62.39 -60.98 10.32
C LEU A 467 -62.25 -61.96 11.49
N GLN A 468 -61.52 -61.62 12.54
CA GLN A 468 -61.42 -62.46 13.74
C GLN A 468 -62.76 -62.61 14.46
N ASN A 469 -63.52 -61.52 14.57
CA ASN A 469 -64.87 -61.56 15.14
C ASN A 469 -65.82 -62.41 14.28
N GLU A 470 -65.82 -62.23 12.96
CA GLU A 470 -66.61 -63.06 12.03
C GLU A 470 -66.23 -64.54 12.12
N VAL A 471 -64.93 -64.86 12.21
CA VAL A 471 -64.45 -66.23 12.39
C VAL A 471 -64.89 -66.80 13.75
N ALA A 472 -64.86 -66.00 14.82
CA ALA A 472 -65.31 -66.43 16.15
C ALA A 472 -66.82 -66.72 16.17
N GLU A 473 -67.62 -65.85 15.55
CA GLU A 473 -69.08 -66.04 15.40
C GLU A 473 -69.38 -67.31 14.60
N LEU A 474 -68.77 -67.48 13.42
CA LEU A 474 -68.95 -68.67 12.59
C LEU A 474 -68.50 -69.96 13.30
N THR A 475 -67.43 -69.89 14.11
CA THR A 475 -66.97 -71.04 14.89
C THR A 475 -67.97 -71.41 15.98
N ASN A 476 -68.61 -70.42 16.60
CA ASN A 476 -69.68 -70.66 17.58
C ASN A 476 -70.93 -71.26 16.92
N GLU A 477 -71.41 -70.67 15.82
CA GLU A 477 -72.55 -71.19 15.04
C GLU A 477 -72.31 -72.64 14.57
N LEU A 478 -71.09 -72.94 14.08
CA LEU A 478 -70.73 -74.30 13.67
C LEU A 478 -70.75 -75.29 14.84
N SER A 479 -70.35 -74.83 16.03
CA SER A 479 -70.38 -75.66 17.25
C SER A 479 -71.82 -75.95 17.68
N GLU A 480 -72.70 -74.95 17.65
CA GLU A 480 -74.14 -75.11 17.93
C GLU A 480 -74.81 -76.05 16.91
N LEU A 481 -74.51 -75.91 15.61
CA LEU A 481 -75.06 -76.78 14.57
C LEU A 481 -74.59 -78.24 14.72
N LYS A 482 -73.32 -78.45 15.08
CA LYS A 482 -72.78 -79.81 15.33
C LYS A 482 -73.49 -80.49 16.49
N GLU A 483 -73.78 -79.77 17.57
CA GLU A 483 -74.57 -80.31 18.68
C GLU A 483 -75.99 -80.65 18.25
N LEU A 484 -76.67 -79.77 17.50
CA LEU A 484 -78.02 -80.04 17.00
C LEU A 484 -78.08 -81.25 16.06
N LEU A 485 -77.07 -81.46 15.23
CA LEU A 485 -77.02 -82.61 14.32
C LEU A 485 -76.74 -83.93 15.06
N LYS A 486 -75.94 -83.90 16.14
CA LYS A 486 -75.79 -85.05 17.06
C LYS A 486 -77.12 -85.39 17.73
N GLU A 487 -77.85 -84.40 18.23
CA GLU A 487 -79.16 -84.59 18.85
C GLU A 487 -80.18 -85.22 17.88
N LYS A 488 -80.08 -84.90 16.58
CA LYS A 488 -80.95 -85.44 15.53
C LYS A 488 -80.47 -86.75 14.90
N GLY A 489 -79.33 -87.30 15.34
CA GLY A 489 -78.78 -88.58 14.85
C GLY A 489 -78.33 -88.54 13.38
N VAL A 490 -77.98 -87.36 12.86
CA VAL A 490 -77.53 -87.15 11.48
C VAL A 490 -76.01 -87.34 11.35
N ILE A 491 -75.25 -86.99 12.40
CA ILE A 491 -73.81 -87.24 12.57
C ILE A 491 -73.51 -87.73 13.98
#